data_AF-A0A7V2RJS6-F1
#
_entry.id   AF-A0A7V2RJS6-F1
#
_cell.length_a   1.000
_cell.length_b   1.000
_cell.length_c   1.000
_cell.angle_alpha   90.00
_cell.angle_beta   90.00
_cell.angle_gamma   90.00
#
_symmetry.space_group_name_H-M   'P 1'
#
loop_
_entity.id
_entity.type
_entity.pdbx_description
1 polymer ?
#
loop_
_entity_poly.entity_id
_entity_poly.type
_entity_poly.pdbx_seq_one_letter_code
_entity_poly.pdbx_strand_id
1 'polypeptide(L)'
;MVFLKKTKNIQWLIASAMIALTIALGYFTQQSEFPKIIVYYSLFFGLYIGAYISFENNILNHNRFCASSADSPLLGLGAGEGKCTKPIMVQYKIPGNNKLDKYIGLAILLRLILVFALPNLSNDVYRFIWDGRLLVQGHNPFDHLPVYYLENGNAVEGITRELFEAYGSKNFFTVYPPVAQAQFASACWLFPKSIYWSSVVMKLWLFLFELGSIFLIIKLLKHFKLPKKNVLLYALNPLIIFEITGNLHFEGAMVFFLLLAMWLLVKNKINLSAIAFALSICSKLLTLLFLPFLIKKIGWG
;
A
#
# COMPACT_ATOMS: atom_id res chain seq x y z
N MET A 1 -29.74 21.10 9.80
CA MET A 1 -29.31 21.06 8.38
C MET A 1 -28.00 21.81 8.10
N VAL A 2 -27.68 22.90 8.83
CA VAL A 2 -26.44 23.70 8.64
C VAL A 2 -25.14 22.97 9.03
N PHE A 3 -25.15 22.16 10.10
CA PHE A 3 -23.96 21.43 10.58
C PHE A 3 -23.49 20.30 9.62
N LEU A 4 -24.45 19.63 8.95
CA LEU A 4 -24.16 18.58 7.95
C LEU A 4 -23.57 19.15 6.65
N LYS A 5 -23.88 20.41 6.30
CA LYS A 5 -23.32 21.08 5.11
C LYS A 5 -21.87 21.51 5.37
N LYS A 6 -21.56 21.99 6.58
CA LYS A 6 -20.21 22.41 7.00
C LYS A 6 -19.20 21.25 7.03
N THR A 7 -19.63 20.06 7.44
CA THR A 7 -18.78 18.85 7.49
C THR A 7 -18.53 18.20 6.13
N LYS A 8 -19.41 18.38 5.13
CA LYS A 8 -19.12 17.95 3.75
C LYS A 8 -18.03 18.82 3.11
N ASN A 9 -18.05 20.13 3.34
CA ASN A 9 -17.09 21.05 2.74
C ASN A 9 -15.66 20.78 3.21
N ILE A 10 -15.46 20.42 4.49
CA ILE A 10 -14.13 20.13 5.02
C ILE A 10 -13.54 18.82 4.47
N GLN A 11 -14.37 17.80 4.21
CA GLN A 11 -13.90 16.53 3.64
C GLN A 11 -13.39 16.69 2.21
N TRP A 12 -14.12 17.48 1.39
CA TRP A 12 -13.67 17.80 0.04
C TRP A 12 -12.40 18.65 0.04
N LEU A 13 -12.29 19.61 0.97
CA LEU A 13 -11.08 20.40 1.11
C LEU A 13 -9.85 19.53 1.46
N ILE A 14 -10.01 18.60 2.40
CA ILE A 14 -8.95 17.63 2.76
C ILE A 14 -8.58 16.77 1.54
N ALA A 15 -9.58 16.20 0.84
CA ALA A 15 -9.34 15.37 -0.33
C ALA A 15 -8.61 16.13 -1.44
N SER A 16 -9.05 17.34 -1.77
CA SER A 16 -8.41 18.20 -2.76
C SER A 16 -6.98 18.57 -2.36
N ALA A 17 -6.73 18.87 -1.08
CA ALA A 17 -5.39 19.15 -0.58
C ALA A 17 -4.47 17.93 -0.67
N MET A 18 -4.96 16.72 -0.37
CA MET A 18 -4.20 15.48 -0.54
C MET A 18 -3.88 15.23 -2.02
N ILE A 19 -4.82 15.45 -2.93
CA ILE A 19 -4.59 15.33 -4.39
C ILE A 19 -3.52 16.32 -4.84
N ALA A 20 -3.61 17.59 -4.42
CA ALA A 20 -2.64 18.62 -4.76
C ALA A 20 -1.24 18.27 -4.23
N LEU A 21 -1.13 17.80 -2.99
CA LEU A 21 0.14 17.33 -2.44
C LEU A 21 0.67 16.09 -3.16
N THR A 22 -0.20 15.16 -3.58
CA THR A 22 0.21 14.00 -4.39
C THR A 22 0.79 14.41 -5.72
N ILE A 23 0.20 15.39 -6.39
CA ILE A 23 0.72 15.94 -7.63
C ILE A 23 2.06 16.66 -7.36
N ALA A 24 2.13 17.50 -6.33
CA ALA A 24 3.36 18.24 -5.96
C ALA A 24 4.54 17.31 -5.65
N LEU A 25 4.34 16.31 -4.77
CA LEU A 25 5.36 15.32 -4.43
C LEU A 25 5.70 14.41 -5.60
N GLY A 26 4.70 13.94 -6.33
CA GLY A 26 4.87 12.95 -7.39
C GLY A 26 5.52 13.49 -8.65
N TYR A 27 5.24 14.74 -9.03
CA TYR A 27 5.64 15.30 -10.34
C TYR A 27 6.61 16.49 -10.24
N PHE A 28 6.65 17.19 -9.11
CA PHE A 28 7.35 18.48 -9.00
C PHE A 28 8.39 18.53 -7.88
N THR A 29 8.65 17.42 -7.20
CA THR A 29 9.64 17.33 -6.12
C THR A 29 10.70 16.31 -6.47
N GLN A 30 11.96 16.70 -6.38
CA GLN A 30 13.10 15.80 -6.63
C GLN A 30 13.75 15.32 -5.32
N GLN A 31 14.43 14.17 -5.38
CA GLN A 31 15.16 13.60 -4.24
C GLN A 31 16.16 14.57 -3.59
N SER A 32 16.78 15.47 -4.38
CA SER A 32 17.73 16.48 -3.91
C SER A 32 17.07 17.59 -3.06
N GLU A 33 15.75 17.77 -3.15
CA GLU A 33 15.00 18.83 -2.51
C GLU A 33 14.49 18.42 -1.12
N PHE A 34 15.38 17.87 -0.30
CA PHE A 34 15.05 17.27 1.00
C PHE A 34 14.15 18.15 1.92
N PRO A 35 14.35 19.48 2.03
CA PRO A 35 13.44 20.32 2.81
C PRO A 35 12.00 20.34 2.27
N LYS A 36 11.81 20.34 0.94
CA LYS A 36 10.48 20.28 0.31
C LYS A 36 9.81 18.94 0.61
N ILE A 37 10.56 17.85 0.52
CA ILE A 37 10.08 16.51 0.85
C ILE A 37 9.53 16.48 2.28
N ILE A 38 10.30 16.97 3.27
CA ILE A 38 9.86 17.01 4.68
C ILE A 38 8.58 17.81 4.84
N VAL A 39 8.51 19.01 4.24
CA VAL A 39 7.33 19.89 4.36
C VAL A 39 6.09 19.20 3.78
N TYR A 40 6.17 18.67 2.57
CA TYR A 40 5.02 18.04 1.93
C TYR A 40 4.58 16.77 2.64
N TYR A 41 5.52 15.91 3.08
CA TYR A 41 5.17 14.75 3.88
C TYR A 41 4.50 15.16 5.20
N SER A 42 5.03 16.15 5.90
CA SER A 42 4.45 16.63 7.17
C SER A 42 3.02 17.13 6.99
N LEU A 43 2.76 17.93 5.96
CA LEU A 43 1.42 18.40 5.62
C LEU A 43 0.48 17.23 5.28
N PHE A 44 0.96 16.28 4.49
CA PHE A 44 0.17 15.11 4.10
C PHE A 44 -0.17 14.23 5.31
N PHE A 45 0.81 13.96 6.19
CA PHE A 45 0.60 13.22 7.43
C PHE A 45 -0.42 13.93 8.34
N GLY A 46 -0.36 15.26 8.45
CA GLY A 46 -1.35 16.04 9.18
C GLY A 46 -2.76 15.86 8.63
N LEU A 47 -2.94 15.94 7.30
CA LEU A 47 -4.22 15.69 6.64
C LEU A 47 -4.70 14.24 6.81
N TYR A 48 -3.79 13.27 6.71
CA TYR A 48 -4.05 11.84 6.91
C TYR A 48 -4.55 11.55 8.33
N ILE A 49 -3.83 12.03 9.36
CA ILE A 49 -4.22 11.89 10.76
C ILE A 49 -5.56 12.58 11.00
N GLY A 50 -5.73 13.80 10.48
CA GLY A 50 -6.98 14.55 10.58
C GLY A 50 -8.16 13.81 9.94
N ALA A 51 -7.97 13.21 8.76
CA ALA A 51 -8.98 12.40 8.08
C ALA A 51 -9.35 11.15 8.90
N TYR A 52 -8.35 10.45 9.46
CA TYR A 52 -8.56 9.27 10.29
C TYR A 52 -9.33 9.59 11.58
N ILE A 53 -8.91 10.62 12.32
CA ILE A 53 -9.58 11.07 13.56
C ILE A 53 -10.98 11.62 13.27
N SER A 54 -11.17 12.37 12.19
CA SER A 54 -12.48 12.86 11.78
C SER A 54 -13.45 11.71 11.50
N PHE A 55 -12.96 10.62 10.89
CA PHE A 55 -13.75 9.41 10.71
C PHE A 55 -14.12 8.76 12.06
N GLU A 56 -13.18 8.70 13.00
CA GLU A 56 -13.37 8.17 14.36
C GLU A 56 -14.47 8.90 15.13
N ASN A 57 -14.35 10.23 15.23
CA ASN A 57 -15.26 11.06 16.00
C ASN A 57 -16.68 11.04 15.43
N ASN A 58 -16.82 10.90 14.11
CA ASN A 58 -18.12 10.74 13.48
C ASN A 58 -18.80 9.40 13.82
N ILE A 59 -18.04 8.31 13.98
CA ILE A 59 -18.59 7.02 14.42
C ILE A 59 -19.10 7.13 15.87
N LEU A 60 -18.27 7.69 16.76
CA LEU A 60 -18.61 7.81 18.18
C LEU A 60 -19.83 8.70 18.41
N ASN A 61 -19.94 9.82 17.68
CA ASN A 61 -21.09 10.71 17.78
C ASN A 61 -22.37 10.06 17.25
N HIS A 62 -22.33 9.34 16.12
CA HIS A 62 -23.51 8.61 15.63
C HIS A 62 -23.99 7.53 16.61
N ASN A 63 -23.07 6.89 17.33
CA ASN A 63 -23.41 5.86 18.32
C ASN A 63 -24.02 6.45 19.60
N ARG A 64 -23.57 7.64 20.05
CA ARG A 64 -24.21 8.35 21.18
C ARG A 64 -25.66 8.75 20.88
N PHE A 65 -25.93 9.23 19.67
CA PHE A 65 -27.30 9.56 19.25
C PHE A 65 -28.22 8.33 19.12
N CYS A 66 -27.69 7.15 18.79
CA CYS A 66 -28.49 5.92 18.79
C CYS A 66 -28.75 5.37 20.19
N ALA A 67 -27.86 5.64 21.16
CA ALA A 67 -28.05 5.25 22.55
C ALA A 67 -29.07 6.12 23.29
N SER A 68 -29.29 7.37 22.85
CA SER A 68 -30.23 8.31 23.49
C SER A 68 -31.66 8.29 22.91
N SER A 69 -32.00 7.35 22.03
CA SER A 69 -33.35 7.22 21.46
C SER A 69 -34.15 6.07 22.07
N ALA A 70 -33.77 5.61 23.26
CA ALA A 70 -34.55 4.67 24.06
C ALA A 70 -35.33 5.41 25.16
N ASP A 71 -36.02 6.49 24.79
CA ASP A 71 -37.04 7.10 25.64
C ASP A 71 -38.39 6.49 25.27
N SER A 72 -38.84 5.51 26.06
CA SER A 72 -40.26 5.19 26.18
C SER A 72 -40.78 5.80 27.49
N PRO A 73 -41.79 6.68 27.45
CA PRO A 73 -42.47 7.11 28.67
C PRO A 73 -43.49 6.03 29.05
N LEU A 74 -43.40 5.47 30.26
CA LEU A 74 -44.53 5.00 31.08
C LEU A 74 -44.08 4.17 32.30
N LEU A 75 -44.74 4.47 33.42
CA LEU A 75 -45.01 3.64 34.60
C LEU A 75 -43.97 3.60 35.74
N GLY A 76 -44.40 4.14 36.87
CA GLY A 76 -43.71 4.15 38.15
C GLY A 76 -43.73 2.83 38.91
N LEU A 77 -43.23 2.93 40.15
CA LEU A 77 -43.26 1.98 41.27
C LEU A 77 -42.24 0.82 41.21
N GLY A 78 -41.41 0.76 42.26
CA GLY A 78 -40.79 -0.49 42.73
C GLY A 78 -39.28 -0.41 42.90
N ALA A 79 -38.84 -0.19 44.14
CA ALA A 79 -37.50 -0.56 44.56
C ALA A 79 -37.34 -2.09 44.45
N GLY A 80 -36.27 -2.54 43.79
CA GLY A 80 -35.94 -3.95 43.66
C GLY A 80 -34.50 -4.14 43.25
N GLU A 81 -33.72 -4.80 44.11
CA GLU A 81 -32.35 -5.23 43.86
C GLU A 81 -32.29 -6.12 42.61
N GLY A 82 -31.62 -5.64 41.56
CA GLY A 82 -31.53 -6.32 40.27
C GLY A 82 -30.10 -6.45 39.80
N LYS A 83 -29.55 -7.66 39.93
CA LYS A 83 -28.25 -8.12 39.42
C LYS A 83 -27.84 -7.45 38.11
N CYS A 84 -26.68 -6.80 38.13
CA CYS A 84 -25.98 -6.31 36.94
C CYS A 84 -25.55 -7.51 36.07
N THR A 85 -26.46 -8.01 35.22
CA THR A 85 -26.24 -9.16 34.35
C THR A 85 -26.54 -8.79 32.90
N LYS A 86 -25.47 -8.33 32.22
CA LYS A 86 -25.07 -8.65 30.84
C LYS A 86 -24.13 -7.55 30.35
N PRO A 87 -22.95 -7.87 29.78
CA PRO A 87 -22.18 -6.87 29.08
C PRO A 87 -23.05 -6.37 27.92
N ILE A 88 -23.35 -5.07 27.91
CA ILE A 88 -24.00 -4.42 26.79
C ILE A 88 -23.01 -4.51 25.62
N MET A 89 -23.19 -5.52 24.78
CA MET A 89 -22.56 -5.59 23.47
C MET A 89 -23.16 -4.45 22.67
N VAL A 90 -22.55 -3.27 22.75
CA VAL A 90 -22.88 -2.13 21.90
C VAL A 90 -22.65 -2.58 20.47
N GLN A 91 -23.74 -2.94 19.78
CA GLN A 91 -23.69 -3.20 18.35
C GLN A 91 -23.28 -1.89 17.68
N TYR A 92 -22.02 -1.81 17.29
CA TYR A 92 -21.49 -0.70 16.52
C TYR A 92 -22.25 -0.62 15.20
N LYS A 93 -23.21 0.30 15.11
CA LYS A 93 -23.89 0.62 13.87
C LYS A 93 -22.89 1.39 13.01
N ILE A 94 -22.20 0.66 12.13
CA ILE A 94 -21.19 1.19 11.22
C ILE A 94 -21.84 2.34 10.43
N PRO A 95 -21.34 3.59 10.49
CA PRO A 95 -21.90 4.68 9.70
C PRO A 95 -21.81 4.29 8.21
N GLY A 96 -22.85 4.65 7.45
CA GLY A 96 -23.08 4.15 6.10
C GLY A 96 -21.82 4.01 5.23
N ASN A 97 -21.70 2.86 4.58
CA ASN A 97 -20.58 2.38 3.76
C ASN A 97 -20.01 3.48 2.83
N ASN A 98 -20.86 4.38 2.34
CA ASN A 98 -20.56 5.49 1.43
C ASN A 98 -19.44 6.45 1.87
N LYS A 99 -19.16 6.63 3.18
CA LYS A 99 -18.05 7.53 3.61
C LYS A 99 -16.70 6.81 3.57
N LEU A 100 -16.64 5.59 4.09
CA LEU A 100 -15.43 4.77 4.07
C LEU A 100 -15.02 4.47 2.63
N ASP A 101 -15.99 4.10 1.80
CA ASP A 101 -15.77 3.79 0.39
C ASP A 101 -15.23 5.01 -0.38
N LYS A 102 -15.61 6.25 -0.01
CA LYS A 102 -15.02 7.48 -0.57
C LYS A 102 -13.55 7.66 -0.20
N TYR A 103 -13.16 7.41 1.05
CA TYR A 103 -11.77 7.51 1.46
C TYR A 103 -10.90 6.40 0.83
N ILE A 104 -11.46 5.20 0.67
CA ILE A 104 -10.82 4.14 -0.10
C ILE A 104 -10.70 4.54 -1.57
N GLY A 105 -11.76 5.10 -2.17
CA GLY A 105 -11.73 5.62 -3.53
C GLY A 105 -10.69 6.73 -3.72
N LEU A 106 -10.55 7.62 -2.75
CA LEU A 106 -9.49 8.63 -2.71
C LEU A 106 -8.11 7.96 -2.65
N ALA A 107 -7.88 7.02 -1.74
CA ALA A 107 -6.62 6.28 -1.64
C ALA A 107 -6.21 5.59 -2.96
N ILE A 108 -7.20 5.03 -3.67
CA ILE A 108 -7.00 4.41 -4.98
C ILE A 108 -6.65 5.47 -6.04
N LEU A 109 -7.39 6.57 -6.06
CA LEU A 109 -7.15 7.69 -6.99
C LEU A 109 -5.74 8.28 -6.82
N LEU A 110 -5.29 8.50 -5.58
CA LEU A 110 -3.96 9.05 -5.30
C LEU A 110 -2.86 8.13 -5.85
N ARG A 111 -3.00 6.81 -5.70
CA ARG A 111 -2.07 5.83 -6.30
C ARG A 111 -2.13 5.86 -7.83
N LEU A 112 -3.34 5.90 -8.40
CA LEU A 112 -3.53 5.93 -9.85
C LEU A 112 -2.88 7.17 -10.48
N ILE A 113 -2.97 8.33 -9.84
CA ILE A 113 -2.25 9.55 -10.26
C ILE A 113 -0.74 9.31 -10.31
N LEU A 114 -0.18 8.59 -9.34
CA LEU A 114 1.26 8.31 -9.24
C LEU A 114 1.75 7.20 -10.18
N VAL A 115 0.87 6.36 -10.72
CA VAL A 115 1.22 5.35 -11.74
C VAL A 115 1.87 6.01 -12.96
N PHE A 116 1.40 7.20 -13.34
CA PHE A 116 1.87 7.93 -14.51
C PHE A 116 2.99 8.93 -14.22
N ALA A 117 3.35 9.12 -12.94
CA ALA A 117 4.50 9.92 -12.55
C ALA A 117 5.80 9.13 -12.83
N LEU A 118 6.90 9.81 -13.13
CA LEU A 118 8.22 9.17 -13.03
C LEU A 118 8.64 9.12 -11.56
N PRO A 119 9.31 8.04 -11.08
CA PRO A 119 9.95 8.04 -9.77
C PRO A 119 10.91 9.22 -9.65
N ASN A 120 10.69 10.07 -8.65
CA ASN A 120 11.45 11.31 -8.47
C ASN A 120 12.22 11.35 -7.14
N LEU A 121 11.88 10.51 -6.17
CA LEU A 121 12.57 10.42 -4.87
C LEU A 121 13.54 9.24 -4.78
N SER A 122 13.62 8.41 -5.83
CA SER A 122 14.58 7.31 -5.95
C SER A 122 15.00 7.11 -7.41
N ASN A 123 16.24 6.66 -7.61
CA ASN A 123 16.80 6.29 -8.91
C ASN A 123 16.77 4.78 -9.18
N ASP A 124 16.15 3.98 -8.30
CA ASP A 124 16.14 2.52 -8.42
C ASP A 124 15.46 2.02 -9.72
N VAL A 125 14.53 2.81 -10.27
CA VAL A 125 13.84 2.51 -11.54
C VAL A 125 14.79 2.16 -12.69
N TYR A 126 15.94 2.83 -12.76
CA TYR A 126 16.92 2.59 -13.80
C TYR A 126 17.61 1.23 -13.62
N ARG A 127 17.84 0.81 -12.37
CA ARG A 127 18.36 -0.53 -12.07
C ARG A 127 17.33 -1.62 -12.37
N PHE A 128 16.05 -1.36 -12.11
CA PHE A 128 14.97 -2.28 -12.48
C PHE A 128 14.90 -2.50 -13.99
N ILE A 129 14.99 -1.41 -14.77
CA ILE A 129 14.98 -1.48 -16.23
C ILE A 129 16.24 -2.18 -16.75
N TRP A 130 17.39 -1.92 -16.15
CA TRP A 130 18.64 -2.63 -16.47
C TRP A 130 18.46 -4.14 -16.34
N ASP A 131 18.01 -4.61 -15.18
CA ASP A 131 17.84 -6.03 -14.90
C ASP A 131 16.76 -6.64 -15.80
N GLY A 132 15.65 -5.93 -16.01
CA GLY A 132 14.58 -6.37 -16.91
C GLY A 132 15.05 -6.53 -18.35
N ARG A 133 15.87 -5.61 -18.87
CA ARG A 133 16.44 -5.70 -20.22
C ARG A 133 17.42 -6.87 -20.36
N LEU A 134 18.29 -7.09 -19.36
CA LEU A 134 19.17 -8.25 -19.34
C LEU A 134 18.37 -9.57 -19.41
N LEU A 135 17.33 -9.71 -18.57
CA LEU A 135 16.50 -10.92 -18.54
C LEU A 135 15.79 -11.18 -19.86
N VAL A 136 15.23 -10.14 -20.48
CA VAL A 136 14.55 -10.27 -21.78
C VAL A 136 15.51 -10.72 -22.89
N GLN A 137 16.78 -10.35 -22.78
CA GLN A 137 17.84 -10.77 -23.70
C GLN A 137 18.50 -12.11 -23.29
N GLY A 138 17.97 -12.81 -22.29
CA GLY A 138 18.47 -14.12 -21.84
C GLY A 138 19.70 -14.07 -20.93
N HIS A 139 20.11 -12.89 -20.46
CA HIS A 139 21.20 -12.74 -19.51
C HIS A 139 20.69 -12.77 -18.08
N ASN A 140 21.45 -13.42 -17.19
CA ASN A 140 21.17 -13.48 -15.77
C ASN A 140 21.70 -12.21 -15.05
N PRO A 141 20.84 -11.36 -14.44
CA PRO A 141 21.29 -10.12 -13.80
C PRO A 141 22.16 -10.32 -12.55
N PHE A 142 22.27 -11.56 -12.05
CA PHE A 142 23.07 -11.93 -10.89
C PHE A 142 24.53 -12.27 -11.25
N ASP A 143 24.85 -12.53 -12.52
CA ASP A 143 26.16 -13.07 -12.90
C ASP A 143 27.27 -12.01 -12.89
N HIS A 144 26.94 -10.78 -13.28
CA HIS A 144 27.93 -9.73 -13.52
C HIS A 144 27.53 -8.39 -12.92
N LEU A 145 28.54 -7.62 -12.51
CA LEU A 145 28.36 -6.20 -12.20
C LEU A 145 27.96 -5.45 -13.46
N PRO A 146 27.20 -4.35 -13.34
CA PRO A 146 26.75 -3.61 -14.52
C PRO A 146 27.86 -3.10 -15.45
N VAL A 147 29.04 -2.75 -14.89
CA VAL A 147 30.19 -2.26 -15.67
C VAL A 147 30.65 -3.28 -16.73
N TYR A 148 30.49 -4.58 -16.46
CA TYR A 148 30.84 -5.67 -17.39
C TYR A 148 30.18 -5.50 -18.75
N TYR A 149 28.91 -5.08 -18.78
CA TYR A 149 28.13 -4.93 -20.01
C TYR A 149 28.44 -3.65 -20.79
N LEU A 150 29.32 -2.79 -20.27
CA LEU A 150 29.85 -1.63 -20.98
C LEU A 150 31.21 -1.90 -21.63
N GLU A 151 31.83 -3.04 -21.34
CA GLU A 151 33.11 -3.44 -21.92
C GLU A 151 32.91 -3.97 -23.36
N ASN A 152 33.94 -3.76 -24.20
CA ASN A 152 33.91 -4.22 -25.58
C ASN A 152 33.70 -5.73 -25.65
N GLY A 153 32.66 -6.17 -26.39
CA GLY A 153 32.31 -7.57 -26.58
C GLY A 153 31.18 -8.09 -25.67
N ASN A 154 30.79 -7.35 -24.63
CA ASN A 154 29.73 -7.74 -23.70
C ASN A 154 28.46 -6.88 -23.82
N ALA A 155 28.36 -6.08 -24.88
CA ALA A 155 27.24 -5.16 -25.07
C ALA A 155 25.92 -5.92 -25.28
N VAL A 156 24.88 -5.47 -24.59
CA VAL A 156 23.52 -6.02 -24.69
C VAL A 156 22.59 -4.94 -25.23
N GLU A 157 21.66 -5.30 -26.12
CA GLU A 157 20.73 -4.33 -26.71
C GLU A 157 19.89 -3.63 -25.62
N GLY A 158 19.82 -2.30 -25.69
CA GLY A 158 19.07 -1.49 -24.74
C GLY A 158 19.82 -1.20 -23.43
N ILE A 159 21.00 -1.79 -23.22
CA ILE A 159 21.92 -1.37 -22.17
C ILE A 159 22.82 -0.28 -22.74
N THR A 160 22.73 0.93 -22.18
CA THR A 160 23.48 2.10 -22.66
C THR A 160 24.23 2.78 -21.54
N ARG A 161 25.23 3.59 -21.89
CA ARG A 161 26.01 4.36 -20.91
C ARG A 161 25.15 5.40 -20.19
N GLU A 162 24.17 5.97 -20.87
CA GLU A 162 23.23 6.92 -20.26
C GLU A 162 22.37 6.24 -19.19
N LEU A 163 21.87 5.02 -19.47
CA LEU A 163 21.16 4.22 -18.46
C LEU A 163 22.08 3.88 -17.30
N PHE A 164 23.34 3.53 -17.58
CA PHE A 164 24.34 3.26 -16.55
C PHE A 164 24.60 4.46 -15.65
N GLU A 165 24.71 5.64 -16.23
CA GLU A 165 25.04 6.85 -15.50
C GLU A 165 23.88 7.31 -14.59
N ALA A 166 22.64 6.95 -14.93
CA ALA A 166 21.43 7.35 -14.25
C ALA A 166 21.11 6.62 -12.92
N TYR A 167 21.60 5.38 -12.69
CA TYR A 167 21.31 4.66 -11.44
C TYR A 167 22.43 4.77 -10.40
N GLY A 168 22.09 4.82 -9.11
CA GLY A 168 23.03 5.12 -8.02
C GLY A 168 23.92 3.95 -7.57
N SER A 169 23.51 2.70 -7.80
CA SER A 169 24.11 1.48 -7.24
C SER A 169 25.05 0.75 -8.23
N LYS A 170 25.94 1.48 -8.91
CA LYS A 170 26.78 0.99 -10.03
C LYS A 170 27.68 -0.20 -9.70
N ASN A 171 28.09 -0.31 -8.44
CA ASN A 171 29.12 -1.27 -7.99
C ASN A 171 28.53 -2.45 -7.21
N PHE A 172 27.24 -2.74 -7.37
CA PHE A 172 26.58 -3.84 -6.67
C PHE A 172 25.93 -4.83 -7.65
N PHE A 173 26.01 -6.11 -7.30
CA PHE A 173 25.19 -7.14 -7.92
C PHE A 173 23.71 -6.86 -7.65
N THR A 174 22.84 -7.46 -8.45
CA THR A 174 21.41 -7.32 -8.20
C THR A 174 21.06 -7.95 -6.85
N VAL A 175 20.21 -7.25 -6.09
CA VAL A 175 19.67 -7.72 -4.81
C VAL A 175 18.18 -8.03 -4.91
N TYR A 176 17.60 -7.90 -6.12
CA TYR A 176 16.17 -8.02 -6.33
C TYR A 176 15.78 -9.49 -6.52
N PRO A 177 14.89 -10.03 -5.67
CA PRO A 177 14.48 -11.43 -5.76
C PRO A 177 13.62 -11.75 -7.01
N PRO A 178 13.36 -13.04 -7.30
CA PRO A 178 12.77 -13.47 -8.57
C PRO A 178 11.41 -12.86 -8.96
N VAL A 179 10.53 -12.55 -8.01
CA VAL A 179 9.22 -11.94 -8.32
C VAL A 179 9.40 -10.49 -8.78
N ALA A 180 10.33 -9.75 -8.16
CA ALA A 180 10.68 -8.41 -8.61
C ALA A 180 11.31 -8.46 -10.01
N GLN A 181 12.25 -9.39 -10.23
CA GLN A 181 12.87 -9.63 -11.54
C GLN A 181 11.85 -9.96 -12.64
N ALA A 182 10.86 -10.81 -12.35
CA ALA A 182 9.78 -11.12 -13.28
C ALA A 182 8.96 -9.89 -13.65
N GLN A 183 8.66 -9.03 -12.68
CA GLN A 183 7.96 -7.77 -12.92
C GLN A 183 8.81 -6.82 -13.79
N PHE A 184 10.11 -6.73 -13.54
CA PHE A 184 11.04 -5.95 -14.37
C PHE A 184 11.06 -6.43 -15.82
N ALA A 185 11.27 -7.74 -16.00
CA ALA A 185 11.30 -8.38 -17.30
C ALA A 185 9.98 -8.18 -18.05
N SER A 186 8.83 -8.31 -17.36
CA SER A 186 7.51 -8.09 -18.00
C SER A 186 7.34 -6.67 -18.56
N ALA A 187 7.86 -5.67 -17.86
CA ALA A 187 7.78 -4.28 -18.29
C ALA A 187 8.71 -3.99 -19.46
N CYS A 188 9.96 -4.50 -19.40
CA CYS A 188 10.93 -4.35 -20.49
C CYS A 188 10.58 -5.22 -21.70
N TRP A 189 9.83 -6.32 -21.54
CA TRP A 189 9.32 -7.09 -22.65
C TRP A 189 8.23 -6.32 -23.42
N LEU A 190 7.31 -5.66 -22.70
CA LEU A 190 6.28 -4.82 -23.32
C LEU A 190 6.83 -3.52 -23.93
N PHE A 191 7.79 -2.88 -23.25
CA PHE A 191 8.35 -1.59 -23.64
C PHE A 191 9.89 -1.58 -23.61
N PRO A 192 10.56 -2.38 -24.47
CA PRO A 192 12.01 -2.61 -24.38
C PRO A 192 12.85 -1.34 -24.47
N LYS A 193 12.41 -0.35 -25.24
CA LYS A 193 13.17 0.88 -25.51
C LYS A 193 12.79 2.05 -24.60
N SER A 194 11.66 1.99 -23.90
CA SER A 194 11.13 3.14 -23.14
C SER A 194 11.29 2.96 -21.63
N ILE A 195 12.04 3.87 -21.01
CA ILE A 195 12.17 3.97 -19.54
C ILE A 195 10.81 4.35 -18.92
N TYR A 196 10.15 5.35 -19.50
CA TYR A 196 8.86 5.85 -19.00
C TYR A 196 7.79 4.74 -18.99
N TRP A 197 7.55 4.10 -20.14
CA TRP A 197 6.50 3.08 -20.21
C TRP A 197 6.84 1.80 -19.46
N SER A 198 8.13 1.43 -19.39
CA SER A 198 8.57 0.34 -18.49
C SER A 198 8.23 0.66 -17.03
N SER A 199 8.54 1.88 -16.57
CA SER A 199 8.18 2.34 -15.22
C SER A 199 6.67 2.31 -15.00
N VAL A 200 5.86 2.76 -15.96
CA VAL A 200 4.39 2.73 -15.86
C VAL A 200 3.88 1.29 -15.72
N VAL A 201 4.38 0.34 -16.51
CA VAL A 201 3.98 -1.08 -16.38
C VAL A 201 4.37 -1.65 -15.01
N MET A 202 5.58 -1.37 -14.54
CA MET A 202 5.98 -1.79 -13.19
C MET A 202 5.06 -1.19 -12.12
N LYS A 203 4.67 0.09 -12.26
CA LYS A 203 3.74 0.74 -11.34
C LYS A 203 2.32 0.19 -11.42
N LEU A 204 1.87 -0.23 -12.60
CA LEU A 204 0.58 -0.89 -12.77
C LEU A 204 0.52 -2.22 -12.01
N TRP A 205 1.58 -3.02 -12.04
CA TRP A 205 1.67 -4.23 -11.21
C TRP A 205 1.60 -3.91 -9.71
N LEU A 206 2.39 -2.94 -9.23
CA LEU A 206 2.33 -2.51 -7.83
C LEU A 206 0.96 -1.94 -7.45
N PHE A 207 0.32 -1.21 -8.35
CA PHE A 207 -1.03 -0.70 -8.15
C PHE A 207 -2.05 -1.84 -7.99
N LEU A 208 -1.97 -2.89 -8.82
CA LEU A 208 -2.81 -4.08 -8.68
C LEU A 208 -2.56 -4.81 -7.36
N PHE A 209 -1.30 -4.94 -6.93
CA PHE A 209 -0.96 -5.51 -5.62
C PHE A 209 -1.51 -4.66 -4.48
N GLU A 210 -1.43 -3.33 -4.56
CA GLU A 210 -2.00 -2.41 -3.57
C GLU A 210 -3.54 -2.53 -3.49
N LEU A 211 -4.24 -2.65 -4.62
CA LEU A 211 -5.68 -2.92 -4.64
C LEU A 211 -6.00 -4.27 -3.97
N GLY A 212 -5.21 -5.29 -4.28
CA GLY A 212 -5.29 -6.60 -3.65
C GLY A 212 -5.07 -6.53 -2.14
N SER A 213 -4.06 -5.77 -1.68
CA SER A 213 -3.74 -5.56 -0.26
C SER A 213 -4.89 -4.89 0.47
N ILE A 214 -5.44 -3.79 -0.06
CA ILE A 214 -6.61 -3.10 0.52
C ILE A 214 -7.80 -4.07 0.64
N PHE A 215 -8.07 -4.84 -0.41
CA PHE A 215 -9.14 -5.84 -0.40
C PHE A 215 -8.92 -6.95 0.65
N LEU A 216 -7.70 -7.49 0.74
CA LEU A 216 -7.35 -8.53 1.71
C LEU A 216 -7.40 -8.02 3.15
N ILE A 217 -6.93 -6.79 3.40
CA ILE A 217 -7.06 -6.12 4.70
C ILE A 217 -8.52 -6.03 5.11
N ILE A 218 -9.42 -5.58 4.22
CA ILE A 218 -10.86 -5.51 4.51
C ILE A 218 -11.43 -6.90 4.84
N LYS A 219 -11.04 -7.93 4.09
CA LYS A 219 -11.45 -9.32 4.34
C LYS A 219 -10.98 -9.83 5.70
N LEU A 220 -9.72 -9.58 6.05
CA LEU A 220 -9.13 -9.98 7.32
C LEU A 220 -9.78 -9.23 8.49
N LEU A 221 -9.96 -7.90 8.38
CA LEU A 221 -10.67 -7.09 9.39
C LEU A 221 -12.08 -7.63 9.64
N LYS A 222 -12.84 -7.95 8.58
CA LYS A 222 -14.17 -8.54 8.69
C LYS A 222 -14.13 -9.91 9.38
N HIS A 223 -13.17 -10.77 9.02
CA HIS A 223 -13.03 -12.10 9.61
C HIS A 223 -12.73 -12.03 11.12
N PHE A 224 -11.81 -11.16 11.53
CA PHE A 224 -11.44 -10.96 12.94
C PHE A 224 -12.38 -10.05 13.73
N LYS A 225 -13.51 -9.64 13.13
CA LYS A 225 -14.50 -8.72 13.74
C LYS A 225 -13.88 -7.39 14.20
N LEU A 226 -12.83 -6.93 13.53
CA LEU A 226 -12.18 -5.65 13.77
C LEU A 226 -12.87 -4.53 12.99
N PRO A 227 -12.77 -3.25 13.43
CA PRO A 227 -13.37 -2.14 12.73
C PRO A 227 -12.86 -2.01 11.28
N LYS A 228 -13.77 -2.08 10.29
CA LYS A 228 -13.44 -1.97 8.84
C LYS A 228 -12.65 -0.70 8.51
N LYS A 229 -12.86 0.39 9.27
CA LYS A 229 -12.16 1.67 9.13
C LYS A 229 -10.64 1.56 9.23
N ASN A 230 -10.12 0.55 9.93
CA ASN A 230 -8.68 0.37 10.13
C ASN A 230 -7.94 0.12 8.82
N VAL A 231 -8.66 -0.22 7.73
CA VAL A 231 -8.08 -0.23 6.37
C VAL A 231 -7.47 1.12 5.99
N LEU A 232 -8.00 2.23 6.52
CA LEU A 232 -7.50 3.58 6.23
C LEU A 232 -6.08 3.81 6.78
N LEU A 233 -5.67 3.07 7.82
CA LEU A 233 -4.30 3.12 8.35
C LEU A 233 -3.25 2.67 7.31
N TYR A 234 -3.68 1.83 6.36
CA TYR A 234 -2.89 1.39 5.23
C TYR A 234 -3.19 2.22 3.99
N ALA A 235 -4.47 2.31 3.62
CA ALA A 235 -4.90 2.87 2.34
C ALA A 235 -4.53 4.36 2.20
N LEU A 236 -4.65 5.17 3.25
CA LEU A 236 -4.32 6.60 3.20
C LEU A 236 -2.93 6.93 3.76
N ASN A 237 -2.13 5.93 4.11
CA ASN A 237 -0.79 6.16 4.63
C ASN A 237 0.08 6.83 3.56
N PRO A 238 0.65 8.02 3.82
CA PRO A 238 1.41 8.77 2.82
C PRO A 238 2.63 7.99 2.32
N LEU A 239 3.39 7.37 3.23
CA LEU A 239 4.59 6.59 2.87
C LEU A 239 4.24 5.42 1.96
N ILE A 240 3.13 4.73 2.22
CA ILE A 240 2.69 3.60 1.39
C ILE A 240 2.32 4.10 -0.02
N ILE A 241 1.57 5.21 -0.11
CA ILE A 241 1.17 5.78 -1.40
C ILE A 241 2.39 6.21 -2.23
N PHE A 242 3.27 7.01 -1.62
CA PHE A 242 4.39 7.63 -2.33
C PHE A 242 5.54 6.67 -2.57
N GLU A 243 5.98 5.89 -1.58
CA GLU A 243 7.16 5.05 -1.78
C GLU A 243 6.83 3.83 -2.63
N ILE A 244 5.73 3.12 -2.34
CA ILE A 244 5.37 1.91 -3.09
C ILE A 244 4.94 2.26 -4.52
N THR A 245 3.88 3.05 -4.69
CA THR A 245 3.35 3.33 -6.04
C THR A 245 4.11 4.46 -6.74
N GLY A 246 4.46 5.53 -6.01
CA GLY A 246 5.14 6.70 -6.57
C GLY A 246 6.61 6.46 -6.92
N ASN A 247 7.39 5.88 -6.02
CA ASN A 247 8.82 5.64 -6.22
C ASN A 247 9.16 4.18 -6.56
N LEU A 248 8.13 3.36 -6.82
CA LEU A 248 8.29 2.02 -7.35
C LEU A 248 9.01 1.06 -6.38
N HIS A 249 8.77 1.22 -5.07
CA HIS A 249 9.27 0.28 -4.07
C HIS A 249 8.49 -1.04 -4.08
N PHE A 250 9.22 -2.14 -4.26
CA PHE A 250 8.67 -3.50 -4.45
C PHE A 250 8.05 -4.13 -3.20
N GLU A 251 8.10 -3.43 -2.08
CA GLU A 251 7.42 -3.75 -0.82
C GLU A 251 5.92 -4.00 -1.01
N GLY A 252 5.28 -3.37 -2.01
CA GLY A 252 3.85 -3.57 -2.30
C GLY A 252 3.49 -5.01 -2.65
N ALA A 253 4.30 -5.66 -3.50
CA ALA A 253 4.11 -7.06 -3.87
C ALA A 253 4.31 -7.98 -2.67
N MET A 254 5.36 -7.73 -1.88
CA MET A 254 5.64 -8.44 -0.63
C MET A 254 4.44 -8.38 0.33
N VAL A 255 3.91 -7.18 0.60
CA VAL A 255 2.76 -7.00 1.48
C VAL A 255 1.53 -7.73 0.95
N PHE A 256 1.25 -7.63 -0.35
CA PHE A 256 0.12 -8.33 -0.97
C PHE A 256 0.20 -9.84 -0.78
N PHE A 257 1.34 -10.45 -1.12
CA PHE A 257 1.52 -11.89 -1.00
C PHE A 257 1.51 -12.36 0.46
N LEU A 258 2.05 -11.58 1.39
CA LEU A 258 1.97 -11.86 2.81
C LEU A 258 0.51 -11.85 3.31
N LEU A 259 -0.28 -10.83 2.95
CA LEU A 259 -1.70 -10.75 3.30
C LEU A 259 -2.50 -11.88 2.65
N LEU A 260 -2.14 -12.28 1.42
CA LEU A 260 -2.76 -13.39 0.73
C LEU A 260 -2.48 -14.71 1.45
N ALA A 261 -1.24 -14.94 1.88
CA ALA A 261 -0.86 -16.09 2.68
C ALA A 261 -1.67 -16.14 3.98
N MET A 262 -1.76 -15.02 4.71
CA MET A 262 -2.57 -14.93 5.93
C MET A 262 -4.05 -15.24 5.68
N TRP A 263 -4.63 -14.72 4.60
CA TRP A 263 -6.02 -14.97 4.24
C TRP A 263 -6.26 -16.44 3.86
N LEU A 264 -5.35 -17.06 3.11
CA LEU A 264 -5.44 -18.47 2.74
C LEU A 264 -5.28 -19.39 3.95
N LEU A 265 -4.42 -19.02 4.91
CA LEU A 265 -4.26 -19.72 6.18
C LEU A 265 -5.55 -19.66 7.01
N VAL A 266 -6.19 -18.49 7.10
CA VAL A 266 -7.52 -18.33 7.72
C VAL A 266 -8.59 -19.20 7.06
N LYS A 267 -8.43 -19.53 5.78
CA LYS A 267 -9.32 -20.42 5.01
C LYS A 267 -8.89 -21.88 5.03
N ASN A 268 -7.94 -22.26 5.88
CA ASN A 268 -7.37 -23.61 5.97
C ASN A 268 -6.79 -24.14 4.65
N LYS A 269 -6.35 -23.25 3.74
CA LYS A 269 -5.70 -23.61 2.47
C LYS A 269 -4.18 -23.57 2.61
N ILE A 270 -3.62 -24.50 3.38
CA ILE A 270 -2.21 -24.47 3.82
C ILE A 270 -1.22 -24.47 2.65
N ASN A 271 -1.40 -25.33 1.65
CA ASN A 271 -0.48 -25.41 0.51
C ASN A 271 -0.44 -24.10 -0.29
N LEU A 272 -1.61 -23.51 -0.57
CA LEU A 272 -1.67 -22.21 -1.26
C LEU A 272 -1.13 -21.07 -0.40
N SER A 273 -1.32 -21.14 0.93
CA SER A 273 -0.72 -20.19 1.86
C SER A 273 0.80 -20.27 1.82
N ALA A 274 1.39 -21.46 1.78
CA ALA A 274 2.83 -21.64 1.67
C ALA A 274 3.37 -21.08 0.36
N ILE A 275 2.69 -21.31 -0.76
CA ILE A 275 3.05 -20.73 -2.07
C ILE A 275 2.99 -19.20 -2.01
N ALA A 276 1.91 -18.63 -1.49
CA ALA A 276 1.80 -17.17 -1.35
C ALA A 276 2.89 -16.59 -0.42
N PHE A 277 3.24 -17.29 0.66
CA PHE A 277 4.33 -16.87 1.55
C PHE A 277 5.70 -16.94 0.86
N ALA A 278 5.95 -17.98 0.08
CA ALA A 278 7.16 -18.08 -0.74
C ALA A 278 7.24 -16.94 -1.77
N LEU A 279 6.13 -16.60 -2.43
CA LEU A 279 6.07 -15.45 -3.35
C LEU A 279 6.35 -14.12 -2.64
N SER A 280 5.93 -13.98 -1.38
CA SER A 280 6.28 -12.82 -0.55
C SER A 280 7.79 -12.73 -0.31
N ILE A 281 8.44 -13.84 0.07
CA ILE A 281 9.90 -13.90 0.27
C ILE A 281 10.64 -13.61 -1.05
N CYS A 282 10.17 -14.21 -2.14
CA CYS A 282 10.69 -13.99 -3.49
C CYS A 282 10.31 -12.62 -4.07
N SER A 283 9.54 -11.78 -3.36
CA SER A 283 9.37 -10.36 -3.65
C SER A 283 10.35 -9.53 -2.83
N LYS A 284 10.48 -9.84 -1.52
CA LYS A 284 11.48 -9.26 -0.63
C LYS A 284 11.78 -10.20 0.54
N LEU A 285 13.07 -10.45 0.77
CA LEU A 285 13.55 -11.41 1.79
C LEU A 285 13.11 -11.06 3.22
N LEU A 286 12.69 -9.81 3.48
CA LEU A 286 12.25 -9.34 4.79
C LEU A 286 11.16 -10.23 5.42
N THR A 287 10.29 -10.83 4.61
CA THR A 287 9.21 -11.69 5.14
C THR A 287 9.68 -13.03 5.69
N LEU A 288 10.94 -13.42 5.44
CA LEU A 288 11.56 -14.58 6.06
C LEU A 288 11.61 -14.45 7.59
N LEU A 289 11.64 -13.22 8.13
CA LEU A 289 11.57 -12.96 9.57
C LEU A 289 10.28 -13.50 10.23
N PHE A 290 9.22 -13.72 9.47
CA PHE A 290 7.96 -14.26 9.98
C PHE A 290 7.91 -15.79 10.01
N LEU A 291 8.88 -16.48 9.41
CA LEU A 291 8.89 -17.94 9.29
C LEU A 291 8.87 -18.66 10.66
N PRO A 292 9.62 -18.24 11.71
CA PRO A 292 9.58 -18.93 13.01
C PRO A 292 8.18 -18.93 13.66
N PHE A 293 7.43 -17.84 13.49
CA PHE A 293 6.07 -17.72 14.02
C PHE A 293 5.07 -18.62 13.28
N LEU A 294 5.28 -18.82 11.98
CA LEU A 294 4.44 -19.68 11.15
C LEU A 294 4.67 -21.15 11.47
N ILE A 295 5.92 -21.57 11.61
CA ILE A 295 6.31 -22.95 11.96
C ILE A 295 5.68 -23.36 13.31
N LYS A 296 5.80 -22.50 14.34
CA LYS A 296 5.20 -22.73 15.66
C LYS A 296 3.68 -22.96 15.60
N LYS A 297 2.98 -22.29 14.69
CA LYS A 297 1.52 -22.40 14.56
C LYS A 297 1.07 -23.62 13.77
N ILE A 298 1.87 -24.08 12.81
CA ILE A 298 1.55 -25.24 11.95
C ILE A 298 1.84 -26.58 12.66
N GLY A 299 2.56 -26.56 13.79
CA GLY A 299 2.81 -27.77 14.59
C GLY A 299 3.96 -28.63 14.03
N TRP A 300 4.91 -28.01 13.34
CA TRP A 300 6.22 -28.63 13.12
C TRP A 300 7.03 -28.50 14.41
N GLY A 301 6.80 -29.44 15.33
CA GLY A 301 7.37 -29.49 16.68
C GLY A 301 6.43 -30.17 17.64
#